data_AF-A0A183J8I8-F1
#
_entry.id   AF-A0A183J8I8-F1
#
_cell.length_a   1.000
_cell.length_b   1.000
_cell.length_c   1.000
_cell.angle_alpha   90.00
_cell.angle_beta   90.00
_cell.angle_gamma   90.00
#
_symmetry.space_group_name_H-M   'P 1'
#
loop_
_entity.id
_entity.type
_entity.pdbx_description
1 polymer ?
#
loop_
_entity_poly.entity_id
_entity_poly.type
_entity_poly.pdbx_seq_one_letter_code
_entity_poly.pdbx_strand_id
1 'polypeptide(L)'
;MNFYWRFIYIVFCLFLIRTRYYYAWLMADAISNASGFGFSGKCEGGKPLAEPNWDYLSNVHVIKFETANSWKECLEAWNCNTMQWLRQIMYVRLPVRYRTFLTYVVSAWWHGFFPGYYVTFFTGALVTIAARNVRQLLLLCFI
;
A
#
# COMPACT_ATOMS: atom_id res chain seq x y z
N MET A 1 -16.81 -16.05 -25.03
CA MET A 1 -15.47 -15.75 -24.48
C MET A 1 -15.26 -16.57 -23.22
N ASN A 2 -14.32 -17.51 -23.21
CA ASN A 2 -14.10 -18.42 -22.07
C ASN A 2 -13.64 -17.65 -20.82
N PHE A 3 -13.90 -18.24 -19.64
CA PHE A 3 -13.54 -17.67 -18.34
C PHE A 3 -12.06 -17.27 -18.27
N TYR A 4 -11.15 -18.15 -18.69
CA TYR A 4 -9.70 -17.90 -18.70
C TYR A 4 -9.32 -16.67 -19.54
N TRP A 5 -9.93 -16.51 -20.71
CA TRP A 5 -9.70 -15.34 -21.56
C TRP A 5 -10.18 -14.05 -20.90
N ARG A 6 -11.34 -14.08 -20.24
CA ARG A 6 -11.84 -12.92 -19.48
C ARG A 6 -10.92 -12.58 -18.31
N PHE A 7 -10.41 -13.59 -17.60
CA PHE A 7 -9.49 -13.40 -16.48
C PHE A 7 -8.17 -12.76 -16.93
N ILE A 8 -7.52 -13.34 -17.94
CA ILE A 8 -6.26 -12.80 -18.49
C ILE A 8 -6.47 -11.37 -19.01
N TYR A 9 -7.58 -11.14 -19.71
CA TYR A 9 -7.93 -9.82 -20.22
C TYR A 9 -8.05 -8.78 -19.07
N ILE A 10 -8.78 -9.10 -18.01
CA ILE A 10 -8.94 -8.21 -16.85
C ILE A 10 -7.58 -7.94 -16.18
N VAL A 11 -6.78 -8.98 -15.94
CA VAL A 11 -5.46 -8.83 -15.30
C VAL A 11 -4.56 -7.92 -16.13
N PHE A 12 -4.52 -8.12 -17.46
CA PHE A 12 -3.74 -7.31 -18.36
C PHE A 12 -4.23 -5.85 -18.41
N CYS A 13 -5.54 -5.62 -18.50
CA CYS A 13 -6.12 -4.28 -18.46
C CYS A 13 -5.82 -3.56 -17.14
N LEU A 14 -5.91 -4.26 -15.99
CA LEU A 14 -5.57 -3.70 -14.69
C LEU A 14 -4.08 -3.32 -14.59
N PHE A 15 -3.20 -4.13 -15.16
CA PHE A 15 -1.77 -3.78 -15.26
C PHE A 15 -1.56 -2.49 -16.07
N LEU A 16 -2.20 -2.36 -17.23
CA LEU A 16 -2.09 -1.15 -18.07
C LEU A 16 -2.67 0.11 -17.41
N ILE A 17 -3.74 -0.02 -16.63
CA ILE A 17 -4.28 1.10 -15.87
C ILE A 17 -3.30 1.49 -14.75
N ARG A 18 -2.68 0.51 -14.10
CA ARG A 18 -1.74 0.70 -13.00
C ARG A 18 -0.47 1.44 -13.43
N THR A 19 0.06 1.20 -14.62
CA THR A 19 1.26 1.91 -15.12
C THR A 19 1.07 3.42 -15.22
N ARG A 20 -0.16 3.91 -15.41
CA ARG A 20 -0.47 5.36 -15.36
C ARG A 20 -0.20 5.96 -13.99
N TYR A 21 -0.54 5.23 -12.93
CA TYR A 21 -0.27 5.65 -11.56
C TYR A 21 1.22 5.57 -11.23
N TYR A 22 1.91 4.52 -11.68
CA TYR A 22 3.37 4.43 -11.54
C TYR A 22 4.07 5.62 -12.16
N TYR A 23 3.69 5.98 -13.39
CA TYR A 23 4.26 7.14 -14.05
C TYR A 23 4.05 8.42 -13.25
N ALA A 24 2.81 8.70 -12.83
CA ALA A 24 2.49 9.92 -12.09
C ALA A 24 3.23 10.01 -10.75
N TRP A 25 3.30 8.90 -10.00
CA TRP A 25 3.97 8.86 -8.69
C TRP A 25 5.50 8.88 -8.81
N LEU A 26 6.09 8.14 -9.75
CA LEU A 26 7.53 8.20 -9.97
C LEU A 26 7.98 9.60 -10.42
N MET A 27 7.16 10.28 -11.23
CA MET A 27 7.43 11.67 -11.61
C MET A 27 7.35 12.62 -10.40
N ALA A 28 6.34 12.47 -9.55
CA ALA A 28 6.22 13.25 -8.32
C ALA A 28 7.40 13.03 -7.36
N ASP A 29 7.83 11.77 -7.21
CA ASP A 29 8.99 11.39 -6.40
C ASP A 29 10.28 12.00 -6.99
N ALA A 30 10.46 11.93 -8.32
CA ALA A 30 11.60 12.55 -9.01
C ALA A 30 11.67 14.07 -8.80
N ILE A 31 10.54 14.78 -8.91
CA ILE A 31 10.45 16.23 -8.67
C ILE A 31 10.75 16.55 -7.20
N SER A 32 10.23 15.74 -6.27
CA SER A 32 10.46 15.91 -4.83
C SER A 32 11.93 15.71 -4.47
N ASN A 33 12.59 14.72 -5.09
CA ASN A 33 14.01 14.45 -4.93
C ASN A 33 14.86 15.58 -5.54
N ALA A 34 14.51 16.07 -6.74
CA ALA A 34 15.18 17.20 -7.37
C ALA A 34 15.05 18.49 -6.54
N SER A 35 13.94 18.64 -5.81
CA SER A 35 13.69 19.77 -4.90
C SER A 35 14.36 19.60 -3.53
N GLY A 36 15.05 18.48 -3.28
CA GLY A 36 15.75 18.19 -2.03
C GLY A 36 14.89 17.60 -0.90
N PHE A 37 13.61 17.33 -1.13
CA PHE A 37 12.71 16.75 -0.12
C PHE A 37 12.85 15.22 0.01
N GLY A 38 13.47 14.55 -0.96
CA GLY A 38 13.63 13.09 -0.97
C GLY A 38 14.61 12.49 0.02
N PHE A 39 15.50 13.29 0.59
CA PHE A 39 16.65 12.78 1.33
C PHE A 39 16.25 12.27 2.72
N SER A 40 16.41 10.96 2.95
CA SER A 40 16.07 10.31 4.23
C SER A 40 17.26 10.19 5.20
N GLY A 41 18.47 10.52 4.75
CA GLY A 41 19.70 10.46 5.56
C GLY A 41 20.75 9.48 5.02
N LYS A 42 21.90 9.45 5.71
CA LYS A 42 23.04 8.55 5.42
C LYS A 42 23.21 7.44 6.45
N CYS A 43 22.30 7.31 7.41
CA CYS A 43 22.39 6.29 8.46
C CYS A 43 21.03 5.64 8.68
N GLU A 44 20.98 4.31 8.68
CA GLU A 44 19.80 3.54 9.10
C GLU A 44 20.20 2.70 10.33
N GLY A 45 19.51 2.86 11.45
CA GLY A 45 19.78 2.10 12.68
C GLY A 45 21.18 2.31 13.29
N GLY A 46 21.79 3.48 13.08
CA GLY A 46 23.11 3.82 13.62
C GLY A 46 24.30 3.33 12.79
N LYS A 47 24.07 2.67 11.65
CA LYS A 47 25.13 2.30 10.69
C LYS A 47 25.13 3.29 9.52
N PRO A 48 26.31 3.78 9.08
CA PRO A 48 26.40 4.57 7.86
C PRO A 48 26.04 3.70 6.66
N LEU A 49 25.10 4.17 5.86
CA LEU A 49 24.77 3.60 4.56
C LEU A 49 25.91 3.91 3.58
N ALA A 50 26.24 2.93 2.74
CA ALA A 50 27.22 3.11 1.67
C ALA A 50 26.77 4.17 0.65
N GLU A 51 25.45 4.34 0.48
CA GLU A 51 24.85 5.32 -0.42
C GLU A 51 23.73 6.10 0.29
N PRO A 52 23.57 7.41 -0.01
CA PRO A 52 22.49 8.21 0.56
C PRO A 52 21.11 7.67 0.13
N ASN A 53 20.19 7.51 1.09
CA ASN A 53 18.83 7.06 0.82
C ASN A 53 17.93 8.25 0.40
N TRP A 54 17.21 8.09 -0.72
CA TRP A 54 16.33 9.10 -1.32
C TRP A 54 14.84 8.71 -1.28
N ASP A 55 14.47 7.78 -0.40
CA ASP A 55 13.11 7.25 -0.31
C ASP A 55 12.22 7.99 0.72
N TYR A 56 12.61 9.16 1.22
CA TYR A 56 11.87 9.87 2.28
C TYR A 56 10.43 10.21 1.85
N LEU A 57 10.28 10.68 0.62
CA LEU A 57 9.02 11.07 0.01
C LEU A 57 8.76 10.22 -1.24
N SER A 58 8.68 8.90 -1.05
CA SER A 58 8.26 7.98 -2.11
C SER A 58 6.80 7.58 -1.96
N ASN A 59 6.04 7.68 -3.06
CA ASN A 59 4.64 7.26 -3.10
C ASN A 59 4.47 5.79 -3.50
N VAL A 60 5.43 5.19 -4.22
CA VAL A 60 5.28 3.82 -4.74
C VAL A 60 6.61 3.11 -4.89
N HIS A 61 6.65 1.85 -4.43
CA HIS A 61 7.78 0.95 -4.68
C HIS A 61 7.37 -0.12 -5.69
N VAL A 62 7.55 0.17 -6.99
CA VAL A 62 7.02 -0.64 -8.10
C VAL A 62 7.45 -2.11 -8.03
N ILE A 63 8.75 -2.38 -7.88
CA ILE A 63 9.26 -3.76 -7.83
C ILE A 63 8.65 -4.50 -6.64
N LYS A 64 8.69 -3.89 -5.46
CA LYS A 64 8.14 -4.47 -4.22
C LYS A 64 6.64 -4.73 -4.34
N PHE A 65 5.90 -3.88 -5.06
CA PHE A 65 4.47 -4.08 -5.28
C PHE A 65 4.19 -5.27 -6.21
N GLU A 66 4.91 -5.36 -7.33
CA GLU A 66 4.69 -6.43 -8.32
C GLU A 66 5.19 -7.81 -7.84
N THR A 67 6.19 -7.85 -6.94
CA THR A 67 6.74 -9.09 -6.38
C THR A 67 6.26 -9.39 -4.96
N ALA A 68 5.30 -8.61 -4.43
CA ALA A 68 4.77 -8.80 -3.08
C ALA A 68 4.13 -10.19 -2.91
N ASN A 69 4.49 -10.87 -1.83
CA ASN A 69 3.97 -12.21 -1.51
C ASN A 69 2.80 -12.17 -0.52
N SER A 70 2.48 -10.99 0.02
CA SER A 70 1.38 -10.82 0.95
C SER A 70 0.57 -9.56 0.66
N TRP A 71 -0.72 -9.61 0.96
CA TRP A 71 -1.62 -8.45 0.88
C TRP A 71 -1.09 -7.23 1.64
N LYS A 72 -0.45 -7.48 2.78
CA LYS A 72 0.17 -6.42 3.58
C LYS A 72 1.32 -5.74 2.83
N GLU A 73 2.21 -6.52 2.22
CA GLU A 73 3.33 -5.98 1.44
C GLU A 73 2.86 -5.18 0.22
N CYS A 74 1.81 -5.64 -0.48
CA CYS A 74 1.19 -4.88 -1.57
C CYS A 74 0.74 -3.50 -1.09
N LEU A 75 0.03 -3.44 0.04
CA LEU A 75 -0.48 -2.16 0.58
C LEU A 75 0.64 -1.24 1.07
N GLU A 76 1.70 -1.79 1.66
CA GLU A 76 2.85 -0.99 2.12
C GLU A 76 3.70 -0.44 0.98
N ALA A 77 3.63 -1.04 -0.22
CA ALA A 77 4.36 -0.59 -1.41
C ALA A 77 3.54 0.36 -2.31
N TRP A 78 2.25 0.51 -2.05
CA TRP A 78 1.32 1.28 -2.89
C TRP A 78 0.76 2.50 -2.16
N ASN A 79 0.98 3.68 -2.74
CA ASN A 79 0.51 4.95 -2.19
C ASN A 79 0.96 5.16 -0.72
N CYS A 80 2.27 5.02 -0.50
CA CYS A 80 2.90 4.97 0.81
C CYS A 80 2.57 6.21 1.67
N ASN A 81 2.61 7.40 1.08
CA ASN A 81 2.30 8.64 1.79
C ASN A 81 0.84 8.71 2.25
N THR A 82 -0.11 8.26 1.42
CA THR A 82 -1.53 8.19 1.83
C THR A 82 -1.73 7.14 2.93
N MET A 83 -1.02 6.02 2.88
CA MET A 83 -1.03 5.03 3.97
C MET A 83 -0.47 5.61 5.29
N GLN A 84 0.63 6.37 5.24
CA GLN A 84 1.17 7.05 6.41
C GLN A 84 0.21 8.11 6.95
N TRP A 85 -0.39 8.92 6.06
CA TRP A 85 -1.40 9.90 6.41
C TRP A 85 -2.60 9.23 7.12
N LEU A 86 -3.23 8.23 6.50
CA LEU A 86 -4.34 7.47 7.11
C LEU A 86 -3.95 6.83 8.45
N ARG A 87 -2.71 6.35 8.56
CA ARG A 87 -2.19 5.80 9.81
C ARG A 87 -2.17 6.86 10.91
N GLN A 88 -1.65 8.05 10.62
CA GLN A 88 -1.53 9.17 11.56
C GLN A 88 -2.89 9.76 11.92
N ILE A 89 -3.79 9.91 10.94
CA ILE A 89 -5.07 10.60 11.17
C ILE A 89 -6.14 9.69 11.77
N MET A 90 -6.17 8.40 11.41
CA MET A 90 -7.21 7.47 11.84
C MET A 90 -6.64 6.30 12.66
N TYR A 91 -5.74 5.50 12.09
CA TYR A 91 -5.39 4.19 12.65
C TYR A 91 -4.84 4.28 14.09
N VAL A 92 -3.90 5.20 14.35
CA VAL A 92 -3.28 5.33 15.67
C VAL A 92 -4.22 5.97 16.71
N ARG A 93 -5.17 6.79 16.26
CA ARG A 93 -6.11 7.53 17.12
C ARG A 93 -7.33 6.71 17.53
N LEU A 94 -7.64 5.65 16.79
CA LEU A 94 -8.81 4.81 17.04
C LEU A 94 -8.52 3.65 18.01
N PRO A 95 -9.54 3.16 18.75
CA PRO A 95 -9.43 1.98 19.59
C PRO A 95 -8.96 0.74 18.80
N VAL A 96 -8.17 -0.12 19.45
CA VAL A 96 -7.51 -1.30 18.82
C VAL A 96 -8.53 -2.22 18.13
N ARG A 97 -9.73 -2.35 18.68
CA ARG A 97 -10.79 -3.22 18.14
C ARG A 97 -11.32 -2.77 16.78
N TYR A 98 -11.41 -1.47 16.53
CA TYR A 98 -12.09 -0.91 15.35
C TYR A 98 -11.17 -0.19 14.38
N ARG A 99 -9.91 0.08 14.76
CA ARG A 99 -8.99 0.90 13.97
C ARG A 99 -8.79 0.42 12.54
N THR A 100 -8.66 -0.88 12.29
CA THR A 100 -8.47 -1.40 10.92
C THR A 100 -9.71 -1.13 10.09
N PHE A 101 -10.88 -1.60 10.53
CA PHE A 101 -12.14 -1.46 9.79
C PHE A 101 -12.47 0.01 9.50
N LEU A 102 -12.42 0.88 10.52
CA LEU A 102 -12.73 2.30 10.36
C LEU A 102 -11.71 3.04 9.48
N THR A 103 -10.43 2.63 9.48
CA THR A 103 -9.43 3.20 8.54
C THR A 103 -9.81 2.88 7.09
N TYR A 104 -10.29 1.65 6.82
CA TYR A 104 -10.79 1.28 5.49
C TYR A 104 -12.07 2.04 5.11
N VAL A 105 -12.97 2.31 6.06
CA VAL A 105 -14.17 3.13 5.82
C VAL A 105 -13.80 4.56 5.43
N VAL A 106 -12.87 5.19 6.15
CA VAL A 106 -12.38 6.53 5.81
C VAL A 106 -11.64 6.52 4.46
N SER A 107 -10.86 5.48 4.19
CA SER A 107 -10.22 5.31 2.88
C SER A 107 -11.27 5.20 1.76
N ALA A 108 -12.35 4.45 1.95
CA ALA A 108 -13.44 4.33 0.99
C ALA A 108 -14.11 5.68 0.71
N TRP A 109 -14.42 6.42 1.78
CA TRP A 109 -14.96 7.78 1.66
C TRP A 109 -14.01 8.67 0.86
N TRP A 110 -12.71 8.66 1.17
CA TRP A 110 -11.71 9.50 0.50
C TRP A 110 -11.63 9.26 -1.02
N HIS A 111 -11.89 8.04 -1.49
CA HIS A 111 -11.94 7.73 -2.93
C HIS A 111 -13.23 8.21 -3.61
N GLY A 112 -14.31 8.46 -2.86
CA GLY A 112 -15.57 9.03 -3.34
C GLY A 112 -16.79 8.11 -3.16
N PHE A 113 -17.95 8.58 -3.65
CA PHE A 113 -19.25 7.94 -3.39
C PHE A 113 -19.66 6.85 -4.41
N PHE A 114 -18.70 6.29 -5.15
CA PHE A 114 -19.00 5.22 -6.09
C PHE A 114 -19.10 3.86 -5.37
N PRO A 115 -20.14 3.05 -5.61
CA PRO A 115 -20.34 1.76 -4.92
C PRO A 115 -19.14 0.82 -5.00
N GLY A 116 -18.41 0.83 -6.12
CA GLY A 116 -17.23 0.00 -6.33
C GLY A 116 -16.12 0.23 -5.30
N TYR A 117 -15.96 1.46 -4.80
CA TYR A 117 -14.97 1.75 -3.76
C TYR A 117 -15.34 1.08 -2.45
N TYR A 118 -16.58 1.23 -1.99
CA TYR A 118 -17.04 0.62 -0.74
C TYR A 118 -16.88 -0.91 -0.76
N VAL A 119 -17.23 -1.56 -1.88
CA VAL A 119 -17.00 -3.00 -2.05
C VAL A 119 -15.50 -3.32 -1.94
N THR A 120 -14.66 -2.60 -2.66
CA THR A 120 -13.20 -2.83 -2.68
C THR A 120 -12.56 -2.66 -1.30
N PHE A 121 -12.86 -1.57 -0.58
CA PHE A 121 -12.29 -1.31 0.74
C PHE A 121 -12.87 -2.21 1.82
N PHE A 122 -14.15 -2.59 1.72
CA PHE A 122 -14.74 -3.58 2.61
C PHE A 122 -14.07 -4.94 2.44
N THR A 123 -13.91 -5.42 1.20
CA THR A 123 -13.16 -6.65 0.91
C THR A 123 -11.72 -6.55 1.39
N GLY A 124 -11.05 -5.42 1.13
CA GLY A 124 -9.69 -5.16 1.62
C GLY A 124 -9.57 -5.21 3.15
N ALA A 125 -10.56 -4.70 3.88
CA ALA A 125 -10.61 -4.78 5.34
C ALA A 125 -10.72 -6.22 5.83
N LEU A 126 -11.61 -7.02 5.22
CA LEU A 126 -11.79 -8.43 5.55
C LEU A 126 -10.51 -9.24 5.28
N VAL A 127 -9.87 -9.04 4.12
CA VAL A 127 -8.61 -9.71 3.77
C VAL A 127 -7.51 -9.34 4.76
N THR A 128 -7.39 -8.08 5.15
CA THR A 128 -6.38 -7.64 6.14
C THR A 128 -6.61 -8.25 7.52
N ILE A 129 -7.86 -8.36 7.97
CA ILE A 129 -8.19 -9.00 9.26
C ILE A 129 -7.92 -10.51 9.18
N ALA A 130 -8.36 -11.17 8.10
CA ALA A 130 -8.14 -12.60 7.88
C ALA A 130 -6.64 -12.93 7.83
N ALA A 131 -5.86 -12.19 7.03
CA ALA A 131 -4.41 -12.38 6.93
C ALA A 131 -3.69 -12.19 8.27
N ARG A 132 -4.15 -11.25 9.10
CA ARG A 132 -3.62 -11.05 10.46
C ARG A 132 -3.88 -12.27 11.34
N ASN A 133 -5.10 -12.80 11.33
CA ASN A 133 -5.49 -13.95 12.14
C ASN A 133 -4.74 -15.23 11.68
N VAL A 134 -4.66 -15.46 10.37
CA VAL A 134 -3.90 -16.60 9.80
C VAL A 134 -2.43 -16.53 10.24
N ARG A 135 -1.80 -15.36 10.17
CA ARG A 135 -0.41 -15.20 10.64
C ARG A 135 -0.27 -15.50 12.13
N GLN A 136 -1.20 -15.06 12.98
CA GLN A 136 -1.17 -15.37 14.41
C GLN A 136 -1.30 -16.87 14.68
N LEU A 137 -2.20 -17.56 13.97
CA LEU A 137 -2.38 -19.00 14.10
C LEU A 137 -1.14 -19.77 13.63
N LEU A 138 -0.56 -19.40 12.49
CA LEU A 138 0.66 -20.05 12.00
C LEU A 138 1.82 -19.88 12.99
N LEU A 139 2.01 -18.68 13.55
CA LEU A 139 3.06 -18.44 14.54
C LEU A 139 2.85 -19.26 15.83
N LEU A 140 1.60 -19.48 16.25
CA LEU A 140 1.29 -20.33 17.40
C LEU A 140 1.54 -21.82 17.11
N CYS A 141 1.48 -22.28 15.86
CA CYS A 141 1.81 -23.66 15.49
C CYS A 141 3.31 -23.96 15.48
N PHE A 142 4.17 -22.94 15.54
CA PHE A 142 5.63 -23.08 15.58
C PHE A 142 6.23 -22.77 16.98
N ILE A 143 5.38 -22.67 18.00
CA ILE A 143 5.73 -22.57 19.42
C ILE A 143 5.18 -23.82 20.11
#